data_AF-A0A6F9B2D3-F1
#
_entry.id   AF-A0A6F9B2D3-F1
#
_cell.length_a   1.000
_cell.length_b   1.000
_cell.length_c   1.000
_cell.angle_alpha   90.00
_cell.angle_beta   90.00
_cell.angle_gamma   90.00
#
_symmetry.space_group_name_H-M   'P 1'
#
loop_
_entity.id
_entity.type
_entity.pdbx_description
1 polymer ?
#
loop_
_entity_poly.entity_id
_entity_poly.type
_entity_poly.pdbx_seq_one_letter_code
_entity_poly.pdbx_strand_id
1 'polypeptide(L)'
;MAGSESSSKMRTKIAFIALLFSLLSTGSCSSQVPLVMWSSDGDTLPPLASPAAGHIISNVQLMSYLNSALGSAPHNVLLFLQDKLSKDDFTKYGGVFGNKQDSAFPNLESSSSPLVLPALSWLGASAVPGLLQEKLGVSPLNVDPDTLEHLRLNASENTLLVINLPYSSGAYLSCKDVLRNNDEVIGKVLSIMKAQSVPYTAIYTGLKPSRVIEEPSLIGQSSMSRSLLQAVVDEVKPPLMFNSTRGPCIMLWAQNLNVSFSDQEWIDLGPSTFAPGGSVRTSGSFCNETNSQLVLDYGSSVSPYNPFRLIFSMSQRRYPVSARNWFTLDTVELVFNTLTATYNGSHGIYAPAEYSFHCQNVNNFRNALLVPRNQNATQWRMLFTDFQIQGFSILNGTTDFSYASDCAGFFTPGIWMGLITSLLMLLILTYGLHMIMQLRSMDRFDDPKGPSISVPQSE
;
A
#
# COMPACT_ATOMS: atom_id res chain seq x y z
N MET A 1 -23.33 -1.52 -53.62
CA MET A 1 -23.63 -1.34 -52.18
C MET A 1 -22.68 -2.23 -51.37
N ALA A 2 -21.51 -1.72 -50.95
CA ALA A 2 -20.55 -2.48 -50.14
C ALA A 2 -19.65 -1.59 -49.24
N GLY A 3 -20.01 -0.31 -49.07
CA GLY A 3 -19.19 0.67 -48.34
C GLY A 3 -19.61 0.96 -46.89
N SER A 4 -20.77 0.47 -46.44
CA SER A 4 -21.35 0.87 -45.15
C SER A 4 -20.89 0.01 -43.96
N GLU A 5 -20.64 -1.29 -44.17
CA GLU A 5 -20.30 -2.21 -43.06
C GLU A 5 -18.89 -2.02 -42.49
N SER A 6 -17.93 -1.53 -43.29
CA SER A 6 -16.54 -1.36 -42.82
C SER A 6 -16.38 -0.17 -41.87
N SER A 7 -17.15 0.90 -42.08
CA SER A 7 -17.12 2.11 -41.24
C SER A 7 -17.73 1.87 -39.85
N SER A 8 -18.80 1.06 -39.80
CA SER A 8 -19.44 0.61 -38.56
C SER A 8 -18.48 -0.18 -37.67
N LYS A 9 -17.82 -1.22 -38.21
CA LYS A 9 -16.90 -2.08 -37.46
C LYS A 9 -15.68 -1.32 -36.90
N MET A 10 -15.20 -0.30 -37.61
CA MET A 10 -14.07 0.53 -37.15
C MET A 10 -14.48 1.49 -36.03
N ARG A 11 -15.68 2.10 -36.11
CA ARG A 11 -16.25 2.91 -35.03
C ARG A 11 -16.50 2.09 -33.76
N THR A 12 -16.98 0.86 -33.88
CA THR A 12 -17.20 -0.02 -32.73
C THR A 12 -15.89 -0.40 -32.05
N LYS A 13 -14.82 -0.67 -32.81
CA LYS A 13 -13.49 -0.97 -32.24
C LYS A 13 -12.86 0.23 -31.55
N ILE A 14 -12.95 1.43 -32.13
CA ILE A 14 -12.43 2.67 -31.52
C ILE A 14 -13.24 3.01 -30.25
N ALA A 15 -14.56 2.85 -30.29
CA ALA A 15 -15.40 3.02 -29.10
C ALA A 15 -15.06 2.01 -28.00
N PHE A 16 -14.77 0.76 -28.35
CA PHE A 16 -14.36 -0.27 -27.39
C PHE A 16 -12.99 0.02 -26.77
N ILE A 17 -12.03 0.49 -27.57
CA ILE A 17 -10.69 0.88 -27.08
C ILE A 17 -10.78 2.12 -26.19
N ALA A 18 -11.59 3.11 -26.55
CA ALA A 18 -11.84 4.29 -25.73
C ALA A 18 -12.53 3.93 -24.40
N LEU A 19 -13.50 3.00 -24.44
CA LEU A 19 -14.16 2.46 -23.25
C LEU A 19 -13.17 1.70 -22.35
N LEU A 20 -12.28 0.90 -22.95
CA LEU A 20 -11.24 0.17 -22.24
C LEU A 20 -10.24 1.12 -21.57
N PHE A 21 -9.85 2.20 -22.27
CA PHE A 21 -8.98 3.26 -21.72
C PHE A 21 -9.66 4.02 -20.58
N SER A 22 -10.97 4.31 -20.67
CA SER A 22 -11.72 4.96 -19.58
C SER A 22 -11.90 4.06 -18.36
N LEU A 23 -12.00 2.74 -18.56
CA LEU A 23 -12.07 1.75 -17.47
C LEU A 23 -10.71 1.61 -16.76
N LEU A 24 -9.60 1.69 -17.50
CA LEU A 24 -8.23 1.63 -16.98
C LEU A 24 -7.79 2.92 -16.24
N SER A 25 -8.44 4.06 -16.48
CA SER A 25 -8.12 5.33 -15.81
C SER A 25 -8.81 5.55 -14.46
N THR A 26 -9.61 4.60 -13.97
CA THR A 26 -10.24 4.68 -12.64
C THR A 26 -9.30 4.22 -11.53
N GLY A 27 -8.20 4.94 -11.36
CA GLY A 27 -7.35 4.83 -10.18
C GLY A 27 -8.00 5.59 -9.03
N SER A 28 -8.72 4.90 -8.14
CA SER A 28 -9.17 5.48 -6.88
C SER A 28 -7.96 5.66 -5.96
N CYS A 29 -7.56 6.90 -5.73
CA CYS A 29 -6.48 7.23 -4.81
C CYS A 29 -7.06 7.35 -3.39
N SER A 30 -6.48 6.65 -2.42
CA SER A 30 -6.86 6.83 -1.01
C SER A 30 -6.50 8.25 -0.57
N SER A 31 -7.49 9.03 -0.17
CA SER A 31 -7.30 10.40 0.35
C SER A 31 -6.44 10.37 1.62
N GLN A 32 -5.18 10.75 1.46
CA GLN A 32 -4.17 10.79 2.53
C GLN A 32 -3.60 12.20 2.65
N VAL A 33 -3.23 12.57 3.87
CA VAL A 33 -2.62 13.86 4.19
C VAL A 33 -1.27 13.61 4.86
N PRO A 34 -0.21 14.33 4.49
CA PRO A 34 1.07 14.24 5.20
C PRO A 34 1.00 14.93 6.57
N LEU A 35 1.75 14.41 7.54
CA LEU A 35 2.00 15.06 8.82
C LEU A 35 3.51 15.16 9.03
N VAL A 36 4.00 16.38 9.24
CA VAL A 36 5.41 16.66 9.54
C VAL A 36 5.48 17.20 10.95
N MET A 37 6.32 16.61 11.79
CA MET A 37 6.52 17.05 13.17
C MET A 37 8.00 17.31 13.42
N TRP A 38 8.34 18.40 14.08
CA TRP A 38 9.71 18.75 14.44
C TRP A 38 9.74 19.50 15.77
N SER A 39 10.90 19.49 16.43
CA SER A 39 11.12 20.11 17.73
C SER A 39 12.16 21.23 17.65
N SER A 40 12.17 22.10 18.66
CA SER A 40 13.20 23.12 18.85
C SER A 40 14.56 22.52 19.19
N ASP A 41 15.65 23.24 18.88
CA ASP A 41 17.04 22.84 19.15
C ASP A 41 17.23 22.41 20.63
N GLY A 42 17.40 21.09 20.86
CA GLY A 42 17.67 20.52 22.19
C GLY A 42 16.83 19.30 22.54
N ASP A 43 15.60 19.19 22.02
CA ASP A 43 14.71 18.05 22.26
C ASP A 43 14.70 17.13 21.04
N THR A 44 15.23 15.92 21.15
CA THR A 44 15.22 14.95 20.04
C THR A 44 13.94 14.12 20.10
N LEU A 45 13.14 14.15 19.02
CA LEU A 45 12.02 13.24 18.85
C LEU A 45 12.51 11.79 18.87
N PRO A 46 11.76 10.86 19.49
CA PRO A 46 12.16 9.45 19.54
C PRO A 46 12.32 8.89 18.11
N PRO A 47 13.41 8.15 17.83
CA PRO A 47 13.65 7.60 16.50
C PRO A 47 12.56 6.58 16.17
N LEU A 48 11.76 6.90 15.15
CA LEU A 48 10.70 6.01 14.69
C LEU A 48 11.20 5.17 13.51
N ALA A 49 10.86 3.88 13.50
CA ALA A 49 11.01 3.07 12.31
C ALA A 49 10.16 3.70 11.19
N SER A 50 10.79 4.04 10.06
CA SER A 50 10.08 4.63 8.93
C SER A 50 8.94 3.70 8.51
N PRO A 51 7.69 4.19 8.40
CA PRO A 51 6.58 3.35 7.97
C PRO A 51 6.86 2.81 6.56
N ALA A 52 6.45 1.56 6.31
CA ALA A 52 6.60 0.94 5.00
C ALA A 52 5.91 1.79 3.92
N ALA A 53 6.48 1.82 2.72
CA ALA A 53 5.94 2.61 1.62
C ALA A 53 4.49 2.19 1.31
N GLY A 54 3.55 3.14 1.36
CA GLY A 54 2.12 2.90 1.12
C GLY A 54 1.30 2.56 2.37
N HIS A 55 1.91 2.44 3.55
CA HIS A 55 1.19 2.27 4.80
C HIS A 55 0.44 3.55 5.18
N ILE A 56 -0.88 3.45 5.39
CA ILE A 56 -1.71 4.56 5.86
C ILE A 56 -1.82 4.45 7.37
N ILE A 57 -1.41 5.50 8.07
CA ILE A 57 -1.42 5.57 9.53
C ILE A 57 -2.85 5.83 9.99
N SER A 58 -3.34 4.96 10.88
CA SER A 58 -4.65 5.10 11.53
C SER A 58 -4.59 6.02 12.75
N ASN A 59 -5.74 6.48 13.24
CA ASN A 59 -5.82 7.38 14.40
C ASN A 59 -5.21 6.75 15.67
N VAL A 60 -5.37 5.43 15.84
CA VAL A 60 -4.82 4.68 16.98
C VAL A 60 -3.29 4.66 16.92
N GLN A 61 -2.72 4.45 15.73
CA GLN A 61 -1.27 4.50 15.53
C GLN A 61 -0.72 5.93 15.68
N LEU A 62 -1.44 6.94 15.20
CA LEU A 62 -1.06 8.33 15.43
C LEU A 62 -1.03 8.66 16.92
N MET A 63 -2.02 8.19 17.70
CA MET A 63 -2.06 8.39 19.14
C MET A 63 -0.89 7.72 19.87
N SER A 64 -0.48 6.52 19.48
CA SER A 64 0.71 5.90 20.08
C SER A 64 1.99 6.69 19.77
N TYR A 65 2.11 7.28 18.58
CA TYR A 65 3.22 8.15 18.24
C TYR A 65 3.21 9.46 19.02
N LEU A 66 2.05 10.13 19.12
CA LEU A 66 1.90 11.34 19.95
C LEU A 66 2.18 11.05 21.42
N ASN A 67 1.77 9.88 21.93
CA ASN A 67 2.07 9.46 23.30
C ASN A 67 3.56 9.30 23.57
N SER A 68 4.31 8.78 22.60
CA SER A 68 5.76 8.63 22.69
C SER A 68 6.48 9.98 22.56
N ALA A 69 6.06 10.81 21.60
CA ALA A 69 6.69 12.10 21.32
C ALA A 69 6.40 13.17 22.36
N LEU A 70 5.19 13.20 22.94
CA LEU A 70 4.76 14.17 23.97
C LEU A 70 4.65 13.52 25.37
N GLY A 71 5.45 12.49 25.64
CA GLY A 71 5.42 11.74 26.91
C GLY A 71 6.17 12.42 28.06
N SER A 72 7.09 13.35 27.77
CA SER A 72 7.85 14.14 28.75
C SER A 72 7.14 15.45 29.13
N ALA A 73 7.56 16.08 30.23
CA ALA A 73 6.93 17.28 30.78
C ALA A 73 7.32 18.59 30.04
N PRO A 74 6.67 19.70 30.40
CA PRO A 74 5.60 20.37 29.64
C PRO A 74 6.04 20.87 28.26
N HIS A 75 5.10 20.81 27.30
CA HIS A 75 5.38 21.08 25.90
C HIS A 75 4.48 22.18 25.33
N ASN A 76 5.09 23.14 24.64
CA ASN A 76 4.38 24.09 23.79
C ASN A 76 4.23 23.48 22.39
N VAL A 77 2.99 23.19 22.00
CA VAL A 77 2.67 22.55 20.72
C VAL A 77 2.11 23.58 19.75
N LEU A 78 2.79 23.73 18.60
CA LEU A 78 2.38 24.58 17.50
C LEU A 78 1.75 23.71 16.42
N LEU A 79 0.45 23.83 16.19
CA LEU A 79 -0.26 23.10 15.14
C LEU A 79 -0.55 24.02 13.97
N PHE A 80 0.18 23.83 12.87
CA PHE A 80 -0.07 24.49 11.60
C PHE A 80 -1.05 23.65 10.77
N LEU A 81 -2.29 24.14 10.63
CA LEU A 81 -3.35 23.48 9.86
C LEU A 81 -3.54 24.18 8.52
N GLN A 82 -3.21 23.51 7.43
CA GLN A 82 -3.49 24.02 6.10
C GLN A 82 -4.83 23.49 5.57
N ASP A 83 -5.61 24.33 4.89
CA ASP A 83 -6.91 23.86 4.35
C ASP A 83 -6.71 22.71 3.34
N LYS A 84 -5.74 22.81 2.42
CA LYS A 84 -5.40 21.72 1.49
C LYS A 84 -3.91 21.39 1.52
N LEU A 85 -3.55 20.12 1.74
CA LEU A 85 -2.16 19.65 1.70
C LEU A 85 -2.08 18.19 1.26
N SER A 86 -1.20 17.86 0.32
CA SER A 86 -0.94 16.47 -0.10
C SER A 86 0.56 16.18 -0.17
N LYS A 87 0.92 14.88 -0.16
CA LYS A 87 2.30 14.44 -0.38
C LYS A 87 2.86 14.93 -1.72
N ASP A 88 2.01 15.06 -2.73
CA ASP A 88 2.40 15.50 -4.08
C ASP A 88 2.84 16.98 -4.11
N ASP A 89 2.39 17.79 -3.15
CA ASP A 89 2.80 19.18 -3.06
C ASP A 89 4.26 19.29 -2.63
N PHE A 90 4.71 18.42 -1.71
CA PHE A 90 6.12 18.34 -1.30
C PHE A 90 7.02 17.79 -2.42
N THR A 91 6.55 16.82 -3.20
CA THR A 91 7.36 16.26 -4.30
C THR A 91 7.43 17.21 -5.50
N LYS A 92 6.37 17.96 -5.77
CA LYS A 92 6.31 18.90 -6.89
C LYS A 92 6.95 20.25 -6.58
N TYR A 93 6.79 20.77 -5.36
CA TYR A 93 7.22 22.12 -4.99
C TYR A 93 8.34 22.15 -3.94
N GLY A 94 8.66 21.03 -3.27
CA GLY A 94 9.89 20.89 -2.50
C GLY A 94 11.04 20.55 -3.44
N GLY A 95 12.20 21.19 -3.28
CA GLY A 95 13.34 21.12 -4.19
C GLY A 95 14.07 19.76 -4.27
N VAL A 96 13.33 18.64 -4.20
CA VAL A 96 13.82 17.25 -4.11
C VAL A 96 14.69 16.85 -5.30
N PHE A 97 14.48 17.45 -6.48
CA PHE A 97 15.25 17.16 -7.71
C PHE A 97 16.46 18.08 -7.93
N GLY A 98 17.00 18.70 -6.87
CA GLY A 98 18.22 19.52 -6.93
C GLY A 98 18.00 21.01 -7.15
N ASN A 99 16.77 21.46 -7.40
CA ASN A 99 16.41 22.87 -7.52
C ASN A 99 15.98 23.47 -6.17
N LYS A 100 16.90 23.48 -5.19
CA LYS A 100 16.60 24.02 -3.84
C LYS A 100 16.26 25.52 -3.84
N GLN A 101 16.82 26.30 -4.76
CA GLN A 101 16.53 27.73 -4.87
C GLN A 101 15.09 28.04 -5.30
N ASP A 102 14.38 27.04 -5.84
CA ASP A 102 13.02 27.19 -6.34
C ASP A 102 11.97 26.49 -5.45
N SER A 103 12.39 26.04 -4.25
CA SER A 103 11.54 25.35 -3.28
C SER A 103 10.49 26.29 -2.68
N ALA A 104 9.27 25.78 -2.49
CA ALA A 104 8.21 26.49 -1.77
C ALA A 104 8.33 26.38 -0.25
N PHE A 105 9.24 25.54 0.27
CA PHE A 105 9.34 25.22 1.70
C PHE A 105 10.74 25.47 2.31
N PRO A 106 11.37 26.64 2.10
CA PRO A 106 12.73 26.90 2.60
C PRO A 106 12.84 26.85 4.13
N ASN A 107 11.84 27.35 4.87
CA ASN A 107 11.89 27.36 6.34
C ASN A 107 11.67 25.96 6.90
N LEU A 108 10.73 25.18 6.34
CA LEU A 108 10.52 23.78 6.74
C LEU A 108 11.74 22.90 6.45
N GLU A 109 12.42 23.08 5.31
CA GLU A 109 13.65 22.35 4.97
C GLU A 109 14.82 22.68 5.92
N SER A 110 14.82 23.85 6.52
CA SER A 110 15.83 24.28 7.50
C SER A 110 15.60 23.76 8.91
N SER A 111 14.47 23.09 9.16
CA SER A 111 14.11 22.59 10.49
C SER A 111 14.97 21.39 10.92
N SER A 112 15.32 21.34 12.21
CA SER A 112 16.13 20.28 12.79
C SER A 112 15.27 19.06 13.13
N SER A 113 15.72 17.86 12.72
CA SER A 113 15.12 16.56 13.07
C SER A 113 13.60 16.38 12.80
N PRO A 114 13.12 16.54 11.55
CA PRO A 114 11.71 16.33 11.26
C PRO A 114 11.34 14.84 11.27
N LEU A 115 10.37 14.46 12.10
CA LEU A 115 9.61 13.22 11.94
C LEU A 115 8.56 13.42 10.85
N VAL A 116 8.70 12.69 9.74
CA VAL A 116 7.76 12.75 8.62
C VAL A 116 6.88 11.51 8.62
N LEU A 117 5.56 11.71 8.74
CA LEU A 117 4.52 10.71 8.56
C LEU A 117 3.87 10.94 7.17
N PRO A 118 4.26 10.17 6.13
CA PRO A 118 3.93 10.51 4.75
C PRO A 118 2.44 10.36 4.39
N ALA A 119 1.69 9.57 5.15
CA ALA A 119 0.35 9.11 4.81
C ALA A 119 -0.52 8.93 6.07
N LEU A 120 -1.14 10.01 6.54
CA LEU A 120 -2.22 9.96 7.54
C LEU A 120 -3.57 9.86 6.83
N SER A 121 -4.49 9.06 7.38
CA SER A 121 -5.85 8.99 6.81
C SER A 121 -6.55 10.36 6.89
N TRP A 122 -7.27 10.77 5.83
CA TRP A 122 -7.96 12.08 5.80
C TRP A 122 -9.00 12.24 6.92
N LEU A 123 -9.76 11.18 7.24
CA LEU A 123 -10.68 11.16 8.39
C LEU A 123 -9.95 11.32 9.73
N GLY A 124 -8.67 10.97 9.78
CA GLY A 124 -7.80 11.20 10.93
C GLY A 124 -7.22 12.59 11.02
N ALA A 125 -6.95 13.23 9.88
CA ALA A 125 -6.36 14.56 9.82
C ALA A 125 -7.28 15.65 10.41
N SER A 126 -8.59 15.54 10.22
CA SER A 126 -9.58 16.42 10.87
C SER A 126 -9.71 16.17 12.37
N ALA A 127 -9.34 14.98 12.85
CA ALA A 127 -9.36 14.62 14.26
C ALA A 127 -8.08 15.06 15.01
N VAL A 128 -7.01 15.46 14.31
CA VAL A 128 -5.72 15.83 14.92
C VAL A 128 -5.85 16.88 16.03
N PRO A 129 -6.61 17.99 15.88
CA PRO A 129 -6.79 18.95 16.96
C PRO A 129 -7.45 18.33 18.21
N GLY A 130 -8.43 17.44 18.01
CA GLY A 130 -9.11 16.73 19.10
C GLY A 130 -8.20 15.72 19.81
N LEU A 131 -7.38 14.99 19.06
CA LEU A 131 -6.40 14.05 19.60
C LEU A 131 -5.32 14.76 20.44
N LEU A 132 -4.86 15.94 19.98
CA LEU A 132 -3.92 16.77 20.73
C LEU A 132 -4.55 17.37 21.99
N GLN A 133 -5.82 17.80 21.91
CA GLN A 133 -6.58 18.27 23.07
C GLN A 133 -6.74 17.17 24.13
N GLU A 134 -7.10 15.95 23.72
CA GLU A 134 -7.20 14.78 24.60
C GLU A 134 -5.88 14.49 25.31
N LYS A 135 -4.75 14.61 24.58
CA LYS A 135 -3.43 14.31 25.12
C LYS A 135 -2.88 15.39 26.05
N LEU A 136 -3.01 16.66 25.68
CA LEU A 136 -2.44 17.78 26.43
C LEU A 136 -3.33 18.21 27.60
N GLY A 137 -4.63 17.88 27.57
CA GLY A 137 -5.61 18.29 28.56
C GLY A 137 -5.95 19.79 28.51
N VAL A 138 -5.59 20.48 27.43
CA VAL A 138 -5.73 21.94 27.26
C VAL A 138 -6.53 22.24 26.00
N SER A 139 -7.40 23.26 26.07
CA SER A 139 -8.21 23.70 24.94
C SER A 139 -7.34 24.37 23.85
N PRO A 140 -7.55 24.07 22.56
CA PRO A 140 -6.80 24.69 21.48
C PRO A 140 -7.07 26.21 21.41
N LEU A 141 -6.01 27.01 21.39
CA LEU A 141 -6.09 28.45 21.17
C LEU A 141 -5.79 28.73 19.69
N ASN A 142 -6.78 29.20 18.95
CA ASN A 142 -6.55 29.69 17.58
C ASN A 142 -5.83 31.04 17.66
N VAL A 143 -4.64 31.12 17.06
CA VAL A 143 -3.81 32.34 17.11
C VAL A 143 -3.54 32.85 15.71
N ASP A 144 -3.79 34.14 15.51
CA ASP A 144 -3.36 34.84 14.32
C ASP A 144 -1.87 35.17 14.44
N PRO A 145 -1.05 34.93 13.39
CA PRO A 145 0.40 35.11 13.44
C PRO A 145 0.85 36.49 13.98
N ASP A 146 0.10 37.55 13.67
CA ASP A 146 0.40 38.92 14.08
C ASP A 146 0.14 39.19 15.57
N THR A 147 -0.71 38.37 16.21
CA THR A 147 -1.03 38.49 17.64
C THR A 147 -0.08 37.72 18.54
N LEU A 148 0.73 36.80 17.98
CA LEU A 148 1.63 35.92 18.71
C LEU A 148 2.77 36.68 19.42
N GLU A 149 3.21 37.81 18.87
CA GLU A 149 4.24 38.66 19.51
C GLU A 149 3.81 39.21 20.88
N HIS A 150 2.49 39.36 21.08
CA HIS A 150 1.91 39.92 22.30
C HIS A 150 1.56 38.85 23.35
N LEU A 151 1.60 37.56 22.96
CA LEU A 151 1.39 36.42 23.86
C LEU A 151 2.71 36.05 24.55
N ARG A 152 2.72 36.11 25.88
CA ARG A 152 3.81 35.55 26.70
C ARG A 152 3.52 34.08 26.98
N LEU A 153 4.30 33.20 26.37
CA LEU A 153 4.17 31.77 26.57
C LEU A 153 5.06 31.32 27.72
N ASN A 154 4.52 30.49 28.60
CA ASN A 154 5.26 29.90 29.72
C ASN A 154 5.91 28.58 29.25
N ALA A 155 7.17 28.36 29.64
CA ALA A 155 7.86 27.09 29.37
C ALA A 155 7.36 25.94 30.27
N SER A 156 6.55 26.24 31.29
CA SER A 156 6.17 25.31 32.36
C SER A 156 4.76 24.71 32.23
N GLU A 157 3.96 25.21 31.29
CA GLU A 157 2.57 24.81 31.08
C GLU A 157 2.39 24.22 29.69
N ASN A 158 1.48 23.26 29.55
CA ASN A 158 1.12 22.72 28.25
C ASN A 158 0.30 23.78 27.49
N THR A 159 0.74 24.18 26.31
CA THR A 159 -0.01 25.11 25.47
C THR A 159 -0.21 24.51 24.09
N LEU A 160 -1.45 24.56 23.58
CA LEU A 160 -1.79 24.14 22.23
C LEU A 160 -2.21 25.36 21.41
N LEU A 161 -1.33 25.78 20.49
CA LEU A 161 -1.56 26.91 19.59
C LEU A 161 -1.89 26.39 18.20
N VAL A 162 -3.05 26.77 17.66
CA VAL A 162 -3.50 26.36 16.34
C VAL A 162 -3.42 27.56 15.39
N ILE A 163 -2.61 27.42 14.35
CA ILE A 163 -2.42 28.43 13.30
C ILE A 163 -3.05 27.90 12.02
N ASN A 164 -4.14 28.54 11.58
CA ASN A 164 -4.83 28.18 10.35
C ASN A 164 -4.18 28.85 9.15
N LEU A 165 -3.65 28.05 8.24
CA LEU A 165 -3.02 28.49 7.01
C LEU A 165 -4.02 28.37 5.85
N PRO A 166 -4.37 29.49 5.17
CA PRO A 166 -5.36 29.47 4.11
C PRO A 166 -4.85 28.71 2.88
N TYR A 167 -5.79 28.16 2.11
CA TYR A 167 -5.56 27.68 0.75
C TYR A 167 -6.45 28.47 -0.21
N SER A 168 -6.01 29.65 -0.63
CA SER A 168 -6.73 30.46 -1.60
C SER A 168 -6.24 30.15 -3.01
N SER A 169 -6.90 29.24 -3.73
CA SER A 169 -6.83 29.21 -5.19
C SER A 169 -7.70 30.34 -5.77
N GLY A 170 -7.29 31.59 -5.51
CA GLY A 170 -7.85 32.73 -6.22
C GLY A 170 -7.36 32.74 -7.68
N ALA A 171 -8.11 33.35 -8.59
CA ALA A 171 -7.80 33.40 -10.03
C ALA A 171 -6.43 34.02 -10.39
N TYR A 172 -5.70 34.59 -9.42
CA TYR A 172 -4.48 35.36 -9.61
C TYR A 172 -3.24 34.84 -8.86
N LEU A 173 -3.35 33.80 -8.01
CA LEU A 173 -2.23 33.28 -7.22
C LEU A 173 -1.94 31.81 -7.57
N SER A 174 -0.67 31.51 -7.87
CA SER A 174 -0.27 30.13 -8.14
C SER A 174 -0.19 29.33 -6.83
N CYS A 175 -0.48 28.02 -6.88
CA CYS A 175 -0.41 27.15 -5.70
C CYS A 175 0.98 27.19 -5.03
N LYS A 176 2.04 27.33 -5.82
CA LYS A 176 3.41 27.48 -5.34
C LYS A 176 3.60 28.74 -4.49
N ASP A 177 3.04 29.86 -4.92
CA ASP A 177 3.15 31.14 -4.20
C ASP A 177 2.37 31.10 -2.88
N VAL A 178 1.22 30.43 -2.86
CA VAL A 178 0.42 30.21 -1.64
C VAL A 178 1.21 29.37 -0.63
N LEU A 179 1.81 28.26 -1.07
CA LEU A 179 2.63 27.41 -0.21
C LEU A 179 3.86 28.15 0.32
N ARG A 180 4.50 28.96 -0.53
CA ARG A 180 5.64 29.79 -0.13
C ARG A 180 5.24 30.85 0.90
N ASN A 181 4.13 31.54 0.70
CA ASN A 181 3.62 32.50 1.69
C ASN A 181 3.27 31.83 3.03
N ASN A 182 2.71 30.61 2.97
CA ASN A 182 2.44 29.83 4.18
C ASN A 182 3.75 29.41 4.89
N ASP A 183 4.78 29.02 4.14
CA ASP A 183 6.12 28.72 4.70
C ASP A 183 6.78 29.97 5.31
N GLU A 184 6.58 31.16 4.73
CA GLU A 184 7.01 32.43 5.32
C GLU A 184 6.30 32.73 6.66
N VAL A 185 5.00 32.42 6.75
CA VAL A 185 4.25 32.53 8.02
C VAL A 185 4.79 31.55 9.05
N ILE A 186 5.08 30.29 8.66
CA ILE A 186 5.73 29.31 9.54
C ILE A 186 7.08 29.87 10.03
N GLY A 187 7.92 30.39 9.13
CA GLY A 187 9.20 31.00 9.48
C GLY A 187 9.08 32.15 10.48
N LYS A 188 8.08 33.03 10.32
CA LYS A 188 7.78 34.12 11.27
C LYS A 188 7.38 33.59 12.66
N VAL A 189 6.47 32.61 12.72
CA VAL A 189 6.05 32.02 14.00
C VAL A 189 7.22 31.36 14.72
N LEU A 190 8.04 30.60 13.99
CA LEU A 190 9.22 29.94 14.56
C LEU A 190 10.26 30.96 15.05
N SER A 191 10.44 32.09 14.36
CA SER A 191 11.38 33.14 14.78
C SER A 191 10.92 33.86 16.05
N ILE A 192 9.61 34.09 16.22
CA ILE A 192 9.01 34.63 17.45
C ILE A 192 9.25 33.67 18.62
N MET A 193 8.98 32.38 18.44
CA MET A 193 9.20 31.37 19.48
C MET A 193 10.68 31.27 19.89
N LYS A 194 11.59 31.36 18.91
CA LYS A 194 13.03 31.40 19.16
C LYS A 194 13.45 32.67 19.91
N ALA A 195 12.88 33.83 19.57
CA ALA A 195 13.15 35.09 20.27
C ALA A 195 12.69 35.05 21.74
N GLN A 196 11.59 34.34 22.03
CA GLN A 196 11.09 34.14 23.40
C GLN A 196 11.84 33.03 24.18
N SER A 197 12.77 32.31 23.55
CA SER A 197 13.54 31.19 24.15
C SER A 197 12.66 30.08 24.75
N VAL A 198 11.52 29.80 24.12
CA VAL A 198 10.57 28.77 24.58
C VAL A 198 10.74 27.49 23.76
N PRO A 199 10.93 26.31 24.39
CA PRO A 199 10.98 25.04 23.68
C PRO A 199 9.60 24.71 23.11
N TYR A 200 9.56 24.25 21.85
CA TYR A 200 8.32 23.94 21.15
C TYR A 200 8.41 22.66 20.32
N THR A 201 7.26 22.03 20.13
CA THR A 201 7.04 20.97 19.14
C THR A 201 6.05 21.49 18.11
N ALA A 202 6.49 21.55 16.85
CA ALA A 202 5.65 22.00 15.74
C ALA A 202 5.13 20.80 14.95
N ILE A 203 3.86 20.86 14.55
CA ILE A 203 3.16 19.86 13.75
C ILE A 203 2.54 20.60 12.57
N TYR A 204 2.83 20.15 11.35
CA TYR A 204 2.24 20.66 10.11
C TYR A 204 1.44 19.56 9.43
N THR A 205 0.16 19.83 9.19
CA THR A 205 -0.75 18.90 8.50
C THR A 205 -1.87 19.64 7.77
N GLY A 206 -2.65 18.91 6.96
CA GLY A 206 -3.77 19.46 6.17
C GLY A 206 -5.14 18.97 6.61
N LEU A 207 -6.19 19.77 6.44
CA LEU A 207 -7.57 19.36 6.70
C LEU A 207 -8.15 18.45 5.61
N LYS A 208 -7.68 18.62 4.37
CA LYS A 208 -8.06 17.79 3.21
C LYS A 208 -6.90 17.71 2.21
N PRO A 209 -6.85 16.67 1.35
CA PRO A 209 -5.86 16.60 0.29
C PRO A 209 -6.08 17.71 -0.77
N SER A 210 -4.98 18.26 -1.30
CA SER A 210 -5.01 19.30 -2.35
C SER A 210 -5.41 18.80 -3.73
N ARG A 211 -5.17 17.51 -3.98
CA ARG A 211 -5.66 16.78 -5.14
C ARG A 211 -6.58 15.67 -4.68
N VAL A 212 -7.87 15.89 -4.85
CA VAL A 212 -8.85 14.81 -4.96
C VAL A 212 -9.12 14.69 -6.44
N ILE A 213 -8.99 13.49 -7.01
CA ILE A 213 -9.57 13.25 -8.32
C ILE A 213 -11.09 13.37 -8.09
N GLU A 214 -11.68 14.51 -8.46
CA GLU A 214 -13.13 14.69 -8.40
C GLU A 214 -13.75 13.67 -9.34
N GLU A 215 -14.35 12.62 -8.77
CA GLU A 215 -15.25 11.76 -9.53
C GLU A 215 -16.46 12.62 -9.93
N PRO A 216 -16.82 12.70 -11.22
CA PRO A 216 -18.08 13.31 -11.61
C PRO A 216 -19.20 12.53 -10.92
N SER A 217 -19.86 13.15 -9.96
CA SER A 217 -21.02 12.60 -9.28
C SER A 217 -22.17 12.47 -10.29
N LEU A 218 -22.22 11.34 -10.98
CA LEU A 218 -23.41 10.90 -11.68
C LEU A 218 -24.47 10.61 -10.63
N ILE A 219 -25.47 11.50 -10.57
CA ILE A 219 -26.67 11.37 -9.74
C ILE A 219 -27.28 9.99 -10.00
N GLY A 220 -27.25 9.11 -9.00
CA GLY A 220 -27.92 7.80 -9.04
C GLY A 220 -27.08 6.56 -8.75
N GLN A 221 -25.79 6.67 -8.42
CA GLN A 221 -25.01 5.53 -7.92
C GLN A 221 -24.42 5.87 -6.55
N SER A 222 -25.04 5.33 -5.51
CA SER A 222 -24.45 5.23 -4.17
C SER A 222 -23.07 4.59 -4.28
N SER A 223 -22.04 5.38 -3.93
CA SER A 223 -20.75 4.93 -3.38
C SER A 223 -20.34 3.50 -3.74
N MET A 224 -19.97 3.27 -5.00
CA MET A 224 -19.11 2.14 -5.35
C MET A 224 -17.65 2.61 -5.31
N SER A 225 -17.21 3.03 -4.13
CA SER A 225 -15.80 2.83 -3.78
C SER A 225 -15.48 1.36 -3.97
N ARG A 226 -14.29 1.02 -4.44
CA ARG A 226 -13.71 -0.31 -4.14
C ARG A 226 -13.42 -0.38 -2.64
N SER A 227 -14.48 -0.37 -1.84
CA SER A 227 -14.51 -1.25 -0.69
C SER A 227 -14.25 -2.63 -1.30
N LEU A 228 -13.20 -3.32 -0.82
CA LEU A 228 -13.33 -4.77 -0.71
C LEU A 228 -14.77 -5.00 -0.27
N LEU A 229 -15.53 -5.84 -0.97
CA LEU A 229 -16.84 -6.27 -0.49
C LEU A 229 -16.60 -6.65 0.96
N GLN A 230 -16.94 -5.76 1.89
CA GLN A 230 -17.03 -6.11 3.28
C GLN A 230 -18.33 -6.88 3.27
N ALA A 231 -18.18 -8.15 2.89
CA ALA A 231 -19.14 -9.16 3.20
C ALA A 231 -19.52 -8.90 4.65
N VAL A 232 -20.83 -8.93 4.92
CA VAL A 232 -21.34 -9.01 6.28
C VAL A 232 -20.39 -9.92 7.03
N VAL A 233 -19.72 -9.38 8.05
CA VAL A 233 -18.67 -10.09 8.77
C VAL A 233 -19.37 -11.24 9.48
N ASP A 234 -19.45 -12.39 8.83
CA ASP A 234 -19.60 -13.66 9.52
C ASP A 234 -18.50 -13.68 10.57
N GLU A 235 -18.82 -14.04 11.81
CA GLU A 235 -17.87 -14.10 12.92
C GLU A 235 -16.54 -14.71 12.43
N VAL A 236 -15.51 -13.87 12.29
CA VAL A 236 -14.22 -14.29 11.74
C VAL A 236 -13.66 -15.31 12.72
N LYS A 237 -13.62 -16.57 12.27
CA LYS A 237 -13.10 -17.67 13.07
C LYS A 237 -11.63 -17.36 13.43
N PRO A 238 -11.23 -17.52 14.69
CA PRO A 238 -9.86 -17.24 15.10
C PRO A 238 -8.88 -18.16 14.34
N PRO A 239 -7.66 -17.68 14.04
CA PRO A 239 -6.64 -18.51 13.42
C PRO A 239 -6.22 -19.65 14.35
N LEU A 240 -5.83 -20.76 13.75
CA LEU A 240 -5.17 -21.84 14.48
C LEU A 240 -3.77 -21.38 14.86
N MET A 241 -3.49 -21.33 16.16
CA MET A 241 -2.19 -20.93 16.70
C MET A 241 -1.49 -22.11 17.36
N PHE A 242 -0.25 -22.37 16.94
CA PHE A 242 0.64 -23.31 17.62
C PHE A 242 1.71 -22.55 18.42
N ASN A 243 1.67 -22.77 19.74
CA ASN A 243 2.59 -22.16 20.69
C ASN A 243 3.77 -23.10 20.96
N SER A 244 4.98 -22.58 20.77
CA SER A 244 6.21 -23.22 21.23
C SER A 244 6.57 -22.74 22.64
N THR A 245 7.65 -23.27 23.23
CA THR A 245 8.12 -22.89 24.57
C THR A 245 8.49 -21.41 24.71
N ARG A 246 8.69 -20.70 23.58
CA ARG A 246 9.06 -19.27 23.53
C ARG A 246 7.90 -18.33 23.15
N GLY A 247 6.69 -18.84 22.91
CA GLY A 247 5.53 -18.05 22.45
C GLY A 247 4.82 -18.65 21.23
N PRO A 248 3.84 -17.94 20.62
CA PRO A 248 3.22 -18.36 19.37
C PRO A 248 4.29 -18.43 18.27
N CYS A 249 4.34 -19.53 17.52
CA CYS A 249 5.30 -19.67 16.42
C CYS A 249 4.66 -19.87 15.06
N ILE A 250 3.59 -20.64 14.97
CA ILE A 250 2.93 -20.92 13.70
C ILE A 250 1.46 -20.49 13.80
N MET A 251 1.01 -19.75 12.79
CA MET A 251 -0.39 -19.40 12.61
C MET A 251 -0.87 -19.89 11.26
N LEU A 252 -2.06 -20.46 11.24
CA LEU A 252 -2.74 -20.92 10.05
C LEU A 252 -4.18 -20.45 10.09
N TRP A 253 -4.67 -19.94 8.97
CA TRP A 253 -6.07 -19.63 8.76
C TRP A 253 -6.47 -19.97 7.33
N ALA A 254 -7.69 -20.45 7.17
CA ALA A 254 -8.31 -20.64 5.87
C ALA A 254 -9.82 -20.57 6.02
N GLN A 255 -10.52 -20.10 4.99
CA GLN A 255 -11.96 -20.13 4.98
C GLN A 255 -12.47 -21.57 4.88
N ASN A 256 -12.00 -22.31 3.86
CA ASN A 256 -12.32 -23.72 3.65
C ASN A 256 -11.05 -24.53 3.39
N LEU A 257 -11.00 -25.74 3.94
CA LEU A 257 -9.91 -26.69 3.73
C LEU A 257 -10.46 -27.94 3.06
N ASN A 258 -10.69 -27.86 1.76
CA ASN A 258 -11.37 -28.92 1.02
C ASN A 258 -10.38 -29.95 0.48
N VAL A 259 -10.66 -31.22 0.76
CA VAL A 259 -9.93 -32.35 0.20
C VAL A 259 -10.91 -33.32 -0.46
N SER A 260 -10.53 -33.91 -1.58
CA SER A 260 -11.31 -34.91 -2.31
C SER A 260 -10.40 -36.04 -2.74
N PHE A 261 -10.85 -37.28 -2.58
CA PHE A 261 -10.14 -38.46 -3.05
C PHE A 261 -10.77 -38.98 -4.34
N SER A 262 -9.98 -39.07 -5.42
CA SER A 262 -10.38 -39.67 -6.70
C SER A 262 -11.76 -39.21 -7.20
N ASP A 263 -12.04 -37.90 -7.11
CA ASP A 263 -13.27 -37.24 -7.57
C ASP A 263 -14.55 -37.61 -6.80
N GLN A 264 -14.39 -38.09 -5.56
CA GLN A 264 -15.47 -38.17 -4.59
C GLN A 264 -15.87 -36.79 -4.07
N GLU A 265 -16.94 -36.75 -3.26
CA GLU A 265 -17.41 -35.53 -2.60
C GLU A 265 -16.28 -34.83 -1.84
N TRP A 266 -16.31 -33.50 -1.87
CA TRP A 266 -15.35 -32.67 -1.15
C TRP A 266 -15.63 -32.73 0.34
N ILE A 267 -14.59 -33.04 1.11
CA ILE A 267 -14.60 -33.02 2.57
C ILE A 267 -13.97 -31.71 3.02
N ASP A 268 -14.73 -30.86 3.69
CA ASP A 268 -14.22 -29.63 4.28
C ASP A 268 -13.71 -29.87 5.71
N LEU A 269 -12.42 -29.63 5.91
CA LEU A 269 -11.72 -29.73 7.19
C LEU A 269 -11.73 -28.41 7.96
N GLY A 270 -12.22 -27.32 7.37
CA GLY A 270 -12.28 -25.99 7.98
C GLY A 270 -13.06 -25.98 9.29
N PRO A 271 -14.29 -26.55 9.37
CA PRO A 271 -15.08 -26.58 10.61
C PRO A 271 -14.39 -27.32 11.76
N SER A 272 -13.71 -28.43 11.51
CA SER A 272 -13.00 -29.15 12.57
C SER A 272 -11.73 -28.43 13.02
N THR A 273 -11.14 -27.59 12.15
CA THR A 273 -9.88 -26.87 12.40
C THR A 273 -10.09 -25.52 13.10
N PHE A 274 -11.07 -24.72 12.66
CA PHE A 274 -11.23 -23.32 13.08
C PHE A 274 -12.49 -23.04 13.92
N ALA A 275 -13.43 -23.98 14.06
CA ALA A 275 -14.61 -23.74 14.89
C ALA A 275 -14.26 -23.70 16.39
N PRO A 276 -14.99 -22.92 17.21
CA PRO A 276 -14.81 -22.92 18.66
C PRO A 276 -15.09 -24.33 19.22
N GLY A 277 -14.06 -24.97 19.78
CA GLY A 277 -14.11 -26.37 20.21
C GLY A 277 -13.65 -27.40 19.16
N GLY A 278 -12.90 -26.96 18.13
CA GLY A 278 -12.33 -27.81 17.10
C GLY A 278 -11.57 -29.02 17.66
N SER A 279 -11.79 -30.18 17.04
CA SER A 279 -11.27 -31.47 17.50
C SER A 279 -9.84 -31.78 17.01
N VAL A 280 -9.21 -30.86 16.27
CA VAL A 280 -7.90 -31.06 15.65
C VAL A 280 -6.80 -31.04 16.70
N ARG A 281 -5.99 -32.11 16.71
CA ARG A 281 -4.82 -32.21 17.59
C ARG A 281 -3.59 -31.72 16.83
N THR A 282 -2.80 -30.88 17.47
CA THR A 282 -1.53 -30.38 16.91
C THR A 282 -0.31 -31.18 17.35
N SER A 283 -0.52 -32.42 17.85
CA SER A 283 0.53 -33.30 18.34
C SER A 283 1.53 -33.66 17.25
N GLY A 284 2.81 -33.37 17.49
CA GLY A 284 3.89 -33.55 16.50
C GLY A 284 4.30 -32.27 15.79
N SER A 285 3.59 -31.16 16.01
CA SER A 285 4.04 -29.84 15.54
C SER A 285 5.29 -29.41 16.32
N PHE A 286 6.25 -28.82 15.63
CA PHE A 286 7.44 -28.26 16.25
C PHE A 286 7.83 -26.95 15.56
N CYS A 287 8.51 -26.09 16.30
CA CYS A 287 9.05 -24.86 15.76
C CYS A 287 10.45 -24.63 16.29
N ASN A 288 11.41 -24.55 15.37
CA ASN A 288 12.78 -24.19 15.60
C ASN A 288 13.11 -22.90 14.83
N GLU A 289 14.32 -22.35 15.00
CA GLU A 289 14.72 -21.09 14.36
C GLU A 289 14.80 -21.17 12.83
N THR A 290 15.06 -22.36 12.29
CA THR A 290 15.21 -22.59 10.84
C THR A 290 14.11 -23.44 10.23
N ASN A 291 13.57 -24.40 10.98
CA ASN A 291 12.57 -25.36 10.49
C ASN A 291 11.35 -25.36 11.41
N SER A 292 10.15 -25.36 10.83
CA SER A 292 8.90 -25.46 11.56
C SER A 292 7.98 -26.44 10.86
N GLN A 293 7.22 -27.18 11.64
CA GLN A 293 6.28 -28.18 11.15
C GLN A 293 4.96 -28.04 11.91
N LEU A 294 3.87 -27.90 11.18
CA LEU A 294 2.52 -27.88 11.71
C LEU A 294 1.81 -29.17 11.32
N VAL A 295 1.43 -29.96 12.31
CA VAL A 295 0.68 -31.21 12.14
C VAL A 295 -0.76 -30.94 12.55
N LEU A 296 -1.70 -31.19 11.64
CA LEU A 296 -3.14 -31.22 11.91
C LEU A 296 -3.58 -32.68 11.93
N ASP A 297 -3.79 -33.22 13.12
CA ASP A 297 -4.26 -34.59 13.32
C ASP A 297 -5.77 -34.61 13.55
N TYR A 298 -6.49 -35.15 12.57
CA TYR A 298 -7.95 -35.30 12.60
C TYR A 298 -8.37 -36.66 13.17
N GLY A 299 -7.43 -37.52 13.56
CA GLY A 299 -7.70 -38.81 14.18
C GLY A 299 -8.64 -39.69 13.33
N SER A 300 -9.78 -40.04 13.90
CA SER A 300 -10.82 -40.87 13.24
C SER A 300 -12.02 -40.05 12.70
N SER A 301 -11.92 -38.72 12.67
CA SER A 301 -13.02 -37.83 12.28
C SER A 301 -13.33 -37.85 10.78
N VAL A 302 -12.44 -38.38 9.94
CA VAL A 302 -12.55 -38.34 8.47
C VAL A 302 -12.72 -39.77 7.93
N SER A 303 -13.93 -40.33 8.06
CA SER A 303 -14.26 -41.65 7.49
C SER A 303 -14.38 -41.57 5.96
N PRO A 304 -13.85 -42.53 5.17
CA PRO A 304 -13.17 -43.79 5.53
C PRO A 304 -11.63 -43.73 5.62
N TYR A 305 -11.04 -42.53 5.75
CA TYR A 305 -9.61 -42.26 5.58
C TYR A 305 -8.82 -42.16 6.90
N ASN A 306 -9.09 -43.05 7.86
CA ASN A 306 -8.55 -42.99 9.21
C ASN A 306 -7.25 -43.83 9.40
N PRO A 307 -6.19 -43.31 10.04
CA PRO A 307 -6.05 -41.96 10.58
C PRO A 307 -5.76 -40.91 9.49
N PHE A 308 -6.36 -39.73 9.62
CA PHE A 308 -6.19 -38.63 8.66
C PHE A 308 -5.35 -37.49 9.27
N ARG A 309 -4.19 -37.18 8.66
CA ARG A 309 -3.31 -36.09 9.13
C ARG A 309 -2.84 -35.22 7.97
N LEU A 310 -2.80 -33.91 8.20
CA LEU A 310 -2.26 -32.94 7.26
C LEU A 310 -1.03 -32.26 7.90
N ILE A 311 0.12 -32.34 7.25
CA ILE A 311 1.40 -31.89 7.79
C ILE A 311 1.97 -30.82 6.86
N PHE A 312 2.21 -29.64 7.40
CA PHE A 312 2.86 -28.52 6.70
C PHE A 312 4.29 -28.39 7.21
N SER A 313 5.27 -28.59 6.34
CA SER A 313 6.69 -28.43 6.68
C SER A 313 7.24 -27.17 6.04
N MET A 314 7.76 -26.27 6.86
CA MET A 314 8.29 -24.98 6.44
C MET A 314 9.76 -24.84 6.87
N SER A 315 10.54 -24.13 6.06
CA SER A 315 11.90 -23.73 6.41
C SER A 315 12.11 -22.25 6.19
N GLN A 316 13.08 -21.69 6.89
CA GLN A 316 13.51 -20.31 6.76
C GLN A 316 15.01 -20.26 6.48
N ARG A 317 15.39 -19.48 5.46
CA ARG A 317 16.79 -19.24 5.11
C ARG A 317 17.05 -17.81 4.68
N ARG A 318 18.27 -17.34 4.91
CA ARG A 318 18.74 -16.03 4.44
C ARG A 318 19.16 -16.13 2.98
N TYR A 319 18.54 -15.34 2.12
CA TYR A 319 18.95 -15.25 0.71
C TYR A 319 19.93 -14.07 0.53
N PRO A 320 21.13 -14.29 -0.01
CA PRO A 320 22.14 -13.24 -0.13
C PRO A 320 21.71 -12.12 -1.08
N VAL A 321 20.97 -12.45 -2.15
CA VAL A 321 20.52 -11.49 -3.17
C VAL A 321 19.53 -10.47 -2.60
N SER A 322 18.62 -10.90 -1.74
CA SER A 322 17.62 -10.02 -1.10
C SER A 322 18.07 -9.48 0.25
N ALA A 323 19.20 -9.98 0.79
CA ALA A 323 19.71 -9.70 2.13
C ALA A 323 18.66 -9.90 3.27
N ARG A 324 17.65 -10.74 3.02
CA ARG A 324 16.51 -10.98 3.93
C ARG A 324 16.31 -12.46 4.20
N ASN A 325 15.66 -12.76 5.32
CA ASN A 325 15.19 -14.11 5.63
C ASN A 325 13.86 -14.33 4.94
N TRP A 326 13.74 -15.46 4.25
CA TRP A 326 12.51 -15.88 3.60
C TRP A 326 12.11 -17.22 4.16
N PHE A 327 10.82 -17.38 4.45
CA PHE A 327 10.25 -18.67 4.75
C PHE A 327 9.60 -19.27 3.50
N THR A 328 9.70 -20.58 3.38
CA THR A 328 9.12 -21.37 2.30
C THR A 328 8.32 -22.51 2.90
N LEU A 329 7.15 -22.82 2.32
CA LEU A 329 6.45 -24.05 2.62
C LEU A 329 7.03 -25.15 1.73
N ASP A 330 7.89 -25.98 2.31
CA ASP A 330 8.67 -26.96 1.55
C ASP A 330 7.78 -28.11 1.08
N THR A 331 7.07 -28.74 2.02
CA THR A 331 6.19 -29.87 1.72
C THR A 331 4.87 -29.80 2.47
N VAL A 332 3.81 -30.28 1.81
CA VAL A 332 2.54 -30.60 2.44
C VAL A 332 2.35 -32.10 2.31
N GLU A 333 2.13 -32.79 3.42
CA GLU A 333 1.92 -34.23 3.44
C GLU A 333 0.52 -34.54 3.98
N LEU A 334 -0.21 -35.36 3.25
CA LEU A 334 -1.49 -35.92 3.68
C LEU A 334 -1.29 -37.40 3.96
N VAL A 335 -1.44 -37.78 5.22
CA VAL A 335 -1.35 -39.17 5.69
C VAL A 335 -2.76 -39.71 5.89
N PHE A 336 -3.06 -40.84 5.26
CA PHE A 336 -4.38 -41.49 5.29
C PHE A 336 -4.22 -43.01 5.23
N ASN A 337 -4.97 -43.80 6.02
CA ASN A 337 -4.99 -45.27 5.93
C ASN A 337 -3.59 -45.94 5.81
N THR A 338 -2.56 -45.40 6.47
CA THR A 338 -1.12 -45.77 6.38
C THR A 338 -0.36 -45.35 5.11
N LEU A 339 -1.03 -44.78 4.11
CA LEU A 339 -0.43 -44.16 2.93
C LEU A 339 -0.09 -42.69 3.18
N THR A 340 0.84 -42.14 2.41
CA THR A 340 1.21 -40.72 2.44
C THR A 340 1.23 -40.13 1.04
N ALA A 341 0.52 -39.02 0.86
CA ALA A 341 0.54 -38.18 -0.33
C ALA A 341 1.36 -36.93 -0.04
N THR A 342 2.47 -36.76 -0.75
CA THR A 342 3.39 -35.63 -0.56
C THR A 342 3.27 -34.64 -1.71
N TYR A 343 3.19 -33.36 -1.37
CA TYR A 343 3.14 -32.22 -2.28
C TYR A 343 4.31 -31.30 -2.03
N ASN A 344 4.89 -30.76 -3.09
CA ASN A 344 5.94 -29.75 -3.02
C ASN A 344 5.30 -28.36 -3.12
N GLY A 345 5.49 -27.53 -2.09
CA GLY A 345 5.01 -26.15 -2.04
C GLY A 345 6.10 -25.11 -2.31
N SER A 346 7.38 -25.54 -2.36
CA SER A 346 8.54 -24.64 -2.26
C SER A 346 8.66 -23.64 -3.41
N HIS A 347 7.97 -23.89 -4.52
CA HIS A 347 8.00 -23.03 -5.71
C HIS A 347 6.96 -21.91 -5.69
N GLY A 348 5.84 -22.12 -5.00
CA GLY A 348 4.68 -21.23 -5.07
C GLY A 348 4.32 -20.56 -3.74
N ILE A 349 4.74 -21.13 -2.62
CA ILE A 349 4.34 -20.71 -1.28
C ILE A 349 5.57 -20.28 -0.51
N TYR A 350 5.87 -18.99 -0.57
CA TYR A 350 7.02 -18.36 0.07
C TYR A 350 6.73 -16.91 0.39
N ALA A 351 7.32 -16.40 1.45
CA ALA A 351 7.24 -14.98 1.80
C ALA A 351 8.45 -14.58 2.67
N PRO A 352 8.76 -13.28 2.79
CA PRO A 352 9.71 -12.80 3.80
C PRO A 352 9.28 -13.30 5.19
N ALA A 353 10.24 -13.68 6.04
CA ALA A 353 9.95 -14.24 7.37
C ALA A 353 9.02 -13.32 8.20
N GLU A 354 9.25 -12.01 8.10
CA GLU A 354 8.47 -10.96 8.80
C GLU A 354 7.00 -10.88 8.37
N TYR A 355 6.63 -11.48 7.24
CA TYR A 355 5.30 -11.41 6.63
C TYR A 355 4.57 -12.75 6.74
N SER A 356 3.25 -12.71 6.59
CA SER A 356 2.44 -13.91 6.37
C SER A 356 2.29 -14.17 4.88
N PHE A 357 2.15 -15.42 4.47
CA PHE A 357 1.79 -15.76 3.09
C PHE A 357 0.27 -15.83 2.99
N HIS A 358 -0.31 -15.17 1.99
CA HIS A 358 -1.75 -15.16 1.75
C HIS A 358 -2.07 -15.54 0.29
N CYS A 359 -3.12 -16.33 0.08
CA CYS A 359 -3.57 -16.67 -1.25
C CYS A 359 -5.05 -17.05 -1.28
N GLN A 360 -5.79 -16.50 -2.26
CA GLN A 360 -7.21 -16.81 -2.43
C GLN A 360 -7.45 -18.30 -2.66
N ASN A 361 -6.63 -18.97 -3.49
CA ASN A 361 -6.83 -20.36 -3.86
C ASN A 361 -5.48 -21.09 -3.90
N VAL A 362 -5.24 -21.99 -2.95
CA VAL A 362 -4.11 -22.92 -2.97
C VAL A 362 -4.63 -24.30 -3.36
N ASN A 363 -4.13 -24.86 -4.46
CA ASN A 363 -4.59 -26.15 -4.96
C ASN A 363 -3.48 -26.95 -5.66
N ASN A 364 -3.78 -28.21 -5.99
CA ASN A 364 -2.85 -29.12 -6.66
C ASN A 364 -3.22 -29.52 -8.10
N PHE A 365 -4.28 -28.96 -8.68
CA PHE A 365 -4.84 -29.44 -9.97
C PHE A 365 -5.05 -28.35 -11.04
N ARG A 366 -5.18 -27.07 -10.66
CA ARG A 366 -5.38 -25.92 -11.57
C ARG A 366 -4.45 -24.78 -11.18
N ASN A 367 -3.45 -24.48 -12.01
CA ASN A 367 -2.38 -23.53 -11.68
C ASN A 367 -1.79 -23.85 -10.29
N ALA A 368 -1.40 -25.11 -10.14
CA ALA A 368 -1.11 -25.73 -8.86
C ALA A 368 0.08 -25.07 -8.16
N LEU A 369 -0.17 -24.52 -6.97
CA LEU A 369 0.90 -24.10 -6.04
C LEU A 369 1.49 -25.30 -5.29
N LEU A 370 0.70 -26.37 -5.16
CA LEU A 370 1.10 -27.64 -4.55
C LEU A 370 1.32 -28.70 -5.63
N VAL A 371 2.59 -29.01 -5.93
CA VAL A 371 2.94 -29.96 -6.99
C VAL A 371 3.02 -31.38 -6.41
N PRO A 372 2.26 -32.37 -6.91
CA PRO A 372 2.30 -33.73 -6.39
C PRO A 372 3.67 -34.38 -6.63
N ARG A 373 4.25 -35.01 -5.60
CA ARG A 373 5.54 -35.72 -5.68
C ARG A 373 5.39 -37.23 -5.84
N ASN A 374 4.32 -37.80 -5.30
CA ASN A 374 4.07 -39.25 -5.28
C ASN A 374 2.82 -39.62 -6.09
N GLN A 375 2.71 -40.88 -6.54
CA GLN A 375 1.52 -41.38 -7.25
C GLN A 375 0.23 -41.26 -6.42
N ASN A 376 0.31 -41.45 -5.10
CA ASN A 376 -0.84 -41.26 -4.21
C ASN A 376 -1.31 -39.79 -4.18
N ALA A 377 -0.42 -38.84 -4.43
CA ALA A 377 -0.73 -37.41 -4.39
C ALA A 377 -1.52 -36.95 -5.63
N THR A 378 -1.51 -37.71 -6.73
CA THR A 378 -2.33 -37.40 -7.92
C THR A 378 -3.77 -37.86 -7.76
N GLN A 379 -4.04 -38.83 -6.87
CA GLN A 379 -5.39 -39.30 -6.57
C GLN A 379 -6.18 -38.30 -5.71
N TRP A 380 -5.48 -37.57 -4.85
CA TRP A 380 -6.07 -36.55 -3.98
C TRP A 380 -6.12 -35.20 -4.68
N ARG A 381 -7.25 -34.49 -4.56
CA ARG A 381 -7.40 -33.08 -4.91
C ARG A 381 -7.55 -32.26 -3.63
N MET A 382 -6.81 -31.16 -3.55
CA MET A 382 -6.80 -30.22 -2.45
C MET A 382 -7.18 -28.84 -2.97
N LEU A 383 -8.05 -28.15 -2.24
CA LEU A 383 -8.45 -26.78 -2.49
C LEU A 383 -8.58 -26.05 -1.16
N PHE A 384 -7.62 -25.19 -0.86
CA PHE A 384 -7.69 -24.29 0.29
C PHE A 384 -8.11 -22.92 -0.22
N THR A 385 -9.21 -22.40 0.33
CA THR A 385 -9.74 -21.08 -0.01
C THR A 385 -9.39 -20.08 1.07
N ASP A 386 -8.94 -18.91 0.65
CA ASP A 386 -8.53 -17.81 1.52
C ASP A 386 -7.46 -18.24 2.52
N PHE A 387 -6.38 -18.83 2.01
CA PHE A 387 -5.35 -19.49 2.80
C PHE A 387 -4.30 -18.48 3.27
N GLN A 388 -4.08 -18.40 4.58
CA GLN A 388 -3.05 -17.59 5.20
C GLN A 388 -2.21 -18.39 6.18
N ILE A 389 -0.89 -18.34 6.04
CA ILE A 389 0.05 -19.06 6.91
C ILE A 389 1.25 -18.18 7.27
N GLN A 390 1.69 -18.27 8.52
CA GLN A 390 2.89 -17.59 9.01
C GLN A 390 3.67 -18.52 9.95
N GLY A 391 4.98 -18.58 9.76
CA GLY A 391 5.89 -19.32 10.63
C GLY A 391 7.05 -18.45 11.15
N PHE A 392 7.71 -18.92 12.21
CA PHE A 392 8.99 -18.42 12.74
C PHE A 392 9.00 -17.05 13.45
N SER A 393 8.42 -16.00 12.87
CA SER A 393 8.47 -14.65 13.46
C SER A 393 7.09 -14.06 13.68
N ILE A 394 6.49 -14.49 14.78
CA ILE A 394 5.29 -13.85 15.34
C ILE A 394 5.79 -12.91 16.44
N LEU A 395 5.47 -11.61 16.33
CA LEU A 395 5.83 -10.67 17.39
C LEU A 395 5.10 -11.05 18.68
N ASN A 396 5.87 -11.15 19.77
CA ASN A 396 5.35 -11.53 21.07
C ASN A 396 4.25 -10.54 21.51
N GLY A 397 3.04 -11.06 21.74
CA GLY A 397 1.92 -10.29 22.31
C GLY A 397 0.81 -9.89 21.34
N THR A 398 0.90 -10.23 20.06
CA THR A 398 -0.21 -10.02 19.09
C THR A 398 -0.82 -11.35 18.66
N THR A 399 -2.15 -11.42 18.61
CA THR A 399 -2.94 -12.56 18.06
C THR A 399 -3.16 -12.47 16.56
N ASP A 400 -2.55 -11.48 15.91
CA ASP A 400 -2.83 -11.12 14.52
C ASP A 400 -1.67 -11.54 13.61
N PHE A 401 -2.01 -11.88 12.37
CA PHE A 401 -1.01 -12.09 11.32
C PHE A 401 -0.21 -10.81 11.06
N SER A 402 1.07 -10.99 10.75
CA SER A 402 1.88 -9.93 10.16
C SER A 402 1.43 -9.66 8.72
N TYR A 403 1.95 -8.57 8.14
CA TYR A 403 1.57 -8.12 6.80
C TYR A 403 1.53 -9.26 5.78
N ALA A 404 0.48 -9.32 4.97
CA ALA A 404 0.25 -10.40 4.03
C ALA A 404 1.03 -10.20 2.73
N SER A 405 1.75 -11.24 2.32
CA SER A 405 2.39 -11.38 1.01
C SER A 405 1.51 -12.26 0.13
N ASP A 406 0.83 -11.64 -0.82
CA ASP A 406 -0.08 -12.33 -1.74
C ASP A 406 0.65 -13.24 -2.74
N CYS A 407 0.02 -14.37 -3.08
CA CYS A 407 0.50 -15.29 -4.11
C CYS A 407 0.41 -14.75 -5.54
N ALA A 408 -0.36 -13.67 -5.76
CA ALA A 408 -0.51 -13.04 -7.07
C ALA A 408 0.31 -11.75 -7.13
N GLY A 409 1.21 -11.67 -8.11
CA GLY A 409 1.85 -10.41 -8.49
C GLY A 409 0.89 -9.52 -9.28
N PHE A 410 1.17 -8.22 -9.33
CA PHE A 410 0.38 -7.25 -10.11
C PHE A 410 0.22 -7.64 -11.58
N PHE A 411 1.27 -8.23 -12.17
CA PHE A 411 1.26 -8.69 -13.56
C PHE A 411 1.89 -10.08 -13.64
N THR A 412 1.21 -10.99 -14.34
CA THR A 412 1.76 -12.31 -14.63
C THR A 412 2.86 -12.20 -15.69
N PRO A 413 3.78 -13.17 -15.78
CA PRO A 413 4.79 -13.19 -16.85
C PRO A 413 4.18 -13.09 -18.25
N GLY A 414 3.02 -13.71 -18.48
CA GLY A 414 2.29 -13.61 -19.74
C GLY A 414 1.83 -12.19 -20.07
N ILE A 415 1.31 -11.46 -19.08
CA ILE A 415 0.91 -10.06 -19.26
C ILE A 415 2.14 -9.20 -19.56
N TRP A 416 3.26 -9.42 -18.86
CA TRP A 416 4.52 -8.70 -19.13
C TRP A 416 5.03 -8.91 -20.55
N MET A 417 5.06 -10.16 -21.02
CA MET A 417 5.47 -10.47 -22.39
C MET A 417 4.53 -9.82 -23.42
N GLY A 418 3.21 -9.84 -23.17
CA GLY A 418 2.22 -9.19 -24.02
C GLY A 418 2.34 -7.67 -24.04
N LEU A 419 2.56 -7.04 -22.88
CA LEU A 419 2.69 -5.59 -22.75
C LEU A 419 3.96 -5.08 -23.44
N ILE A 420 5.10 -5.73 -23.20
CA ILE A 420 6.38 -5.35 -23.82
C ILE A 420 6.32 -5.49 -25.34
N THR A 421 5.78 -6.59 -25.85
CA THR A 421 5.68 -6.82 -27.30
C THR A 421 4.71 -5.84 -27.96
N SER A 422 3.57 -5.57 -27.32
CA SER A 422 2.57 -4.63 -27.82
C SER A 422 3.10 -3.19 -27.82
N LEU A 423 3.84 -2.79 -26.77
CA LEU A 423 4.50 -1.49 -26.69
C LEU A 423 5.55 -1.33 -27.80
N LEU A 424 6.35 -2.37 -28.06
CA LEU A 424 7.35 -2.36 -29.13
C LEU A 424 6.70 -2.21 -30.51
N MET A 425 5.64 -2.97 -30.80
CA MET A 425 4.92 -2.87 -32.06
C MET A 425 4.25 -1.50 -32.24
N LEU A 426 3.72 -0.93 -31.16
CA LEU A 426 3.15 0.42 -31.17
C LEU A 426 4.23 1.48 -31.44
N LEU A 427 5.43 1.34 -30.89
CA LEU A 427 6.55 2.23 -31.18
C LEU A 427 6.93 2.17 -32.67
N ILE A 428 7.05 0.97 -33.25
CA ILE A 428 7.35 0.80 -34.67
C ILE A 428 6.25 1.42 -35.54
N LEU A 429 4.98 1.19 -35.19
CA LEU A 429 3.84 1.73 -35.92
C LEU A 429 3.79 3.25 -35.87
N THR A 430 3.97 3.84 -34.68
CA THR A 430 3.97 5.30 -34.50
C THR A 430 5.15 5.95 -35.23
N TYR A 431 6.32 5.32 -35.24
CA TYR A 431 7.45 5.76 -36.05
C TYR A 431 7.15 5.71 -37.55
N GLY A 432 6.56 4.62 -38.04
CA GLY A 432 6.14 4.50 -39.44
C GLY A 432 5.11 5.55 -39.83
N LEU A 433 4.10 5.77 -38.98
CA LEU A 433 3.08 6.80 -39.19
C LEU A 433 3.69 8.21 -39.20
N HIS A 434 4.60 8.49 -38.26
CA HIS A 434 5.32 9.75 -38.19
C HIS A 434 6.11 10.03 -39.48
N MET A 435 6.81 9.03 -40.02
CA MET A 435 7.52 9.17 -41.30
C MET A 435 6.58 9.43 -42.48
N ILE A 436 5.43 8.75 -42.54
CA ILE A 436 4.42 9.00 -43.59
C ILE A 436 3.84 10.41 -43.47
N MET A 437 3.55 10.89 -42.26
CA MET A 437 3.03 12.23 -42.03
C MET A 437 4.02 13.34 -42.42
N GLN A 438 5.31 13.05 -42.44
CA GLN A 438 6.35 14.00 -42.87
C GLN A 438 6.63 14.00 -44.38
N LEU A 439 5.97 13.14 -45.16
CA LEU A 439 6.08 13.16 -46.62
C LEU A 439 5.47 14.46 -47.15
N ARG A 440 6.33 15.42 -47.51
CA ARG A 440 5.95 16.62 -48.23
C ARG A 440 5.90 16.29 -49.72
N SER A 441 4.78 16.61 -50.37
CA SER A 441 4.74 16.66 -51.84
C SER A 441 5.67 17.77 -52.31
N MET A 442 6.31 17.57 -53.46
CA MET A 442 7.09 18.63 -54.10
C MET A 442 6.18 19.83 -54.41
N ASP A 443 6.63 21.03 -54.06
CA ASP A 443 5.85 22.27 -54.15
C ASP A 443 5.70 22.76 -55.59
N ARG A 444 6.67 22.39 -56.45
CA ARG A 444 6.75 22.86 -57.83
C ARG A 444 7.17 21.73 -58.73
N PHE A 445 6.25 21.32 -59.62
CA PHE A 445 6.60 20.53 -60.79
C PHE A 445 7.25 21.49 -61.79
N ASP A 446 8.52 21.28 -62.14
CA ASP A 446 9.13 22.03 -63.23
C ASP A 446 8.40 21.68 -64.54
N ASP A 447 7.57 22.60 -64.99
CA ASP A 447 6.92 22.53 -66.29
C ASP A 447 8.00 22.71 -67.37
N PRO A 448 8.22 21.72 -68.27
CA PRO A 448 9.21 21.82 -69.34
C PRO A 448 8.91 22.96 -70.34
N LYS A 449 7.76 23.65 -70.23
CA LYS A 449 7.42 24.85 -71.00
C LYS A 449 7.51 26.15 -70.18
N GLY A 450 7.86 26.09 -68.90
CA GLY A 450 8.08 27.25 -68.06
C GLY A 450 9.41 27.95 -68.40
N PRO A 451 9.52 29.28 -68.21
CA PRO A 451 10.77 30.01 -68.47
C PRO A 451 11.90 29.51 -67.55
N SER A 452 13.09 29.29 -68.12
CA SER A 452 14.27 28.81 -67.40
C SER A 452 14.74 29.82 -66.36
N ILE A 453 15.23 29.33 -65.23
CA ILE A 453 15.83 30.15 -64.17
C ILE A 453 17.04 30.92 -64.74
N SER A 454 16.98 32.25 -64.68
CA SER A 454 18.11 33.10 -65.00
C SER A 454 19.00 33.23 -63.75
N VAL A 455 20.18 32.62 -63.80
CA VAL A 455 21.22 32.85 -62.79
C VAL A 455 21.86 34.20 -63.11
N PRO A 456 21.82 35.20 -62.22
CA PRO A 456 22.52 36.46 -62.46
C PRO A 456 24.03 36.19 -62.42
N GLN A 457 24.67 36.32 -63.57
CA GLN A 457 26.13 36.43 -63.67
C GLN A 457 26.46 37.90 -63.37
N SER A 458 26.76 38.22 -62.11
CA SER A 458 27.41 39.46 -61.76
C SER A 458 28.84 39.15 -61.32
N GLU A 459 29.80 39.74 -62.04
CA GLU A 459 31.14 40.10 -61.54
C GLU A 459 31.07 40.84 -60.20
#